data_AF-A0A1G3YCW4-F1
#
_entry.id   AF-A0A1G3YCW4-F1
#
_cell.length_a   1.000
_cell.length_b   1.000
_cell.length_c   1.000
_cell.angle_alpha   90.00
_cell.angle_beta   90.00
_cell.angle_gamma   90.00
#
_symmetry.space_group_name_H-M   'P 1'
#
loop_
_entity.id
_entity.type
_entity.pdbx_description
1 polymer ?
#
loop_
_entity_poly.entity_id
_entity_poly.type
_entity_poly.pdbx_seq_one_letter_code
_entity_poly.pdbx_strand_id
1 'polypeptide(L)'
;MALFDKTISHAKDSLAEVSREAIDHAGERLADVVKVGVSQAGTELKDVIWKASQEIDTKLDKISDELHEQRQFTKDDVRELVDYAGQKLGTLMDERIVHAKAEFSSLVQEKVEYFKHEIDSFFIERQRDLARERRRLFINVAIAILASLSLGFISWLYHQYLGGGLDMFAIFRIVFASLAGGYAAYLAVKLLRRWLSMSEHKKDTLFLVSRYWGVLRPESIFGTVILVCLMAVLVGFLLFPEQIAQLTGSEKWLKALREAYPMFRQ
;
A
#
# COMPACT_ATOMS: atom_id res chain seq x y z
N MET A 1 -70.07 80.08 -91.70
CA MET A 1 -69.48 79.63 -90.41
C MET A 1 -70.47 78.84 -89.55
N ALA A 2 -71.74 79.24 -89.39
CA ALA A 2 -72.70 78.56 -88.49
C ALA A 2 -73.10 77.10 -88.84
N LEU A 3 -73.00 76.67 -90.11
CA LEU A 3 -73.38 75.31 -90.53
C LEU A 3 -72.30 74.25 -90.25
N PHE A 4 -71.02 74.66 -90.29
CA PHE A 4 -69.87 73.78 -90.02
C PHE A 4 -69.68 73.50 -88.52
N ASP A 5 -69.97 74.50 -87.69
CA ASP A 5 -69.88 74.39 -86.23
C ASP A 5 -70.96 73.44 -85.68
N LYS A 6 -72.14 73.44 -86.30
CA LYS A 6 -73.26 72.56 -85.93
C LYS A 6 -73.03 71.10 -86.32
N THR A 7 -72.43 70.82 -87.48
CA THR A 7 -72.08 69.45 -87.89
C THR A 7 -70.89 68.90 -87.12
N ILE A 8 -69.89 69.74 -86.80
CA ILE A 8 -68.77 69.34 -85.93
C ILE A 8 -69.25 69.09 -84.50
N SER A 9 -70.13 69.94 -83.95
CA SER A 9 -70.75 69.71 -82.62
C SER A 9 -71.56 68.42 -82.61
N HIS A 10 -72.43 68.20 -83.60
CA HIS A 10 -73.27 67.00 -83.66
C HIS A 10 -72.44 65.72 -83.88
N ALA A 11 -71.34 65.79 -84.65
CA ALA A 11 -70.42 64.68 -84.80
C ALA A 11 -69.65 64.41 -83.50
N LYS A 12 -69.25 65.45 -82.76
CA LYS A 12 -68.56 65.34 -81.48
C LYS A 12 -69.47 64.77 -80.39
N ASP A 13 -70.74 65.20 -80.35
CA ASP A 13 -71.73 64.71 -79.41
C ASP A 13 -72.11 63.25 -79.71
N SER A 14 -72.33 62.90 -80.98
CA SER A 14 -72.58 61.52 -81.40
C SER A 14 -71.39 60.60 -81.13
N LEU A 15 -70.16 61.08 -81.34
CA LEU A 15 -68.95 60.30 -81.06
C LEU A 15 -68.70 60.15 -79.55
N ALA A 16 -69.07 61.16 -78.75
CA ALA A 16 -69.04 61.08 -77.29
C ALA A 16 -70.11 60.13 -76.74
N GLU A 17 -71.30 60.10 -77.34
CA GLU A 17 -72.39 59.18 -77.00
C GLU A 17 -72.03 57.73 -77.35
N VAL A 18 -71.55 57.48 -78.57
CA VAL A 18 -71.06 56.14 -78.99
C VAL A 18 -69.86 55.70 -78.14
N SER A 19 -68.97 56.63 -77.76
CA SER A 19 -67.85 56.30 -76.87
C SER A 19 -68.32 55.97 -75.45
N ARG A 20 -69.33 56.67 -74.91
CA ARG A 20 -69.94 56.34 -73.61
C ARG A 20 -70.60 54.98 -73.65
N GLU A 21 -71.42 54.73 -74.66
CA GLU A 21 -72.12 53.45 -74.82
C GLU A 21 -71.14 52.29 -75.00
N ALA A 22 -70.06 52.48 -75.78
CA ALA A 22 -69.00 51.49 -75.92
C ALA A 22 -68.21 51.26 -74.62
N ILE A 23 -67.94 52.32 -73.83
CA ILE A 23 -67.26 52.21 -72.53
C ILE A 23 -68.15 51.52 -71.50
N ASP A 24 -69.44 51.84 -71.45
CA ASP A 24 -70.39 51.21 -70.54
C ASP A 24 -70.56 49.72 -70.89
N HIS A 25 -70.74 49.38 -72.18
CA HIS A 25 -70.79 47.98 -72.60
C HIS A 25 -69.47 47.22 -72.36
N ALA A 26 -68.33 47.88 -72.54
CA ALA A 26 -67.03 47.29 -72.21
C ALA A 26 -66.87 47.10 -70.69
N GLY A 27 -67.32 48.06 -69.87
CA GLY A 27 -67.31 47.99 -68.42
C GLY A 27 -68.20 46.88 -67.89
N GLU A 28 -69.39 46.71 -68.46
CA GLU A 28 -70.34 45.65 -68.09
C GLU A 28 -69.78 44.26 -68.44
N ARG A 29 -69.22 44.10 -69.65
CA ARG A 29 -68.56 42.84 -70.04
C ARG A 29 -67.32 42.54 -69.21
N LEU A 30 -66.50 43.55 -68.91
CA LEU A 30 -65.31 43.37 -68.07
C LEU A 30 -65.70 43.00 -66.64
N ALA A 31 -66.71 43.65 -66.07
CA ALA A 31 -67.20 43.34 -64.73
C ALA A 31 -67.73 41.90 -64.66
N ASP A 32 -68.44 41.44 -65.68
CA ASP A 32 -68.96 40.08 -65.74
C ASP A 32 -67.84 39.04 -65.92
N VAL A 33 -66.87 39.30 -66.81
CA VAL A 33 -65.67 38.45 -66.99
C VAL A 33 -64.83 38.40 -65.70
N VAL A 34 -64.66 39.52 -65.00
CA VAL A 34 -63.92 39.56 -63.72
C VAL A 34 -64.68 38.79 -62.64
N LYS A 35 -66.00 38.98 -62.53
CA LYS A 35 -66.83 38.26 -61.54
C LYS A 35 -66.80 36.76 -61.76
N VAL A 36 -66.94 36.31 -63.02
CA VAL A 36 -66.84 34.90 -63.40
C VAL A 36 -65.42 34.38 -63.17
N GLY A 37 -64.40 35.14 -63.57
CA GLY A 37 -62.99 34.77 -63.38
C GLY A 37 -62.61 34.62 -61.91
N VAL A 38 -63.03 35.53 -61.04
CA VAL A 38 -62.77 35.47 -59.59
C VAL A 38 -63.54 34.32 -58.94
N SER A 39 -64.80 34.11 -59.31
CA SER A 39 -65.61 32.98 -58.85
C SER A 39 -64.95 31.65 -59.21
N GLN A 40 -64.57 31.49 -60.47
CA GLN A 40 -63.99 30.25 -60.97
C GLN A 40 -62.60 30.00 -60.38
N ALA A 41 -61.73 31.01 -60.34
CA ALA A 41 -60.42 30.92 -59.71
C ALA A 41 -60.52 30.64 -58.21
N GLY A 42 -61.49 31.25 -57.51
CA GLY A 42 -61.73 30.97 -56.08
C GLY A 42 -62.21 29.54 -55.84
N THR A 43 -63.00 28.99 -56.75
CA THR A 43 -63.47 27.60 -56.67
C THR A 43 -62.34 26.63 -56.94
N GLU A 44 -61.53 26.86 -57.99
CA GLU A 44 -60.35 26.05 -58.29
C GLU A 44 -59.29 26.10 -57.19
N LEU A 45 -59.01 27.28 -56.62
CA LEU A 45 -58.09 27.43 -55.49
C LEU A 45 -58.56 26.65 -54.27
N LYS A 46 -59.86 26.72 -53.95
CA LYS A 46 -60.44 25.97 -52.85
C LYS A 46 -60.29 24.47 -53.07
N ASP A 47 -60.51 24.00 -54.29
CA ASP A 47 -60.39 22.59 -54.66
C ASP A 47 -58.93 22.10 -54.58
N VAL A 48 -57.98 22.91 -55.04
CA VAL A 48 -56.54 22.62 -54.95
C VAL A 48 -56.08 22.60 -53.49
N ILE A 49 -56.48 23.57 -52.68
CA ILE A 49 -56.15 23.63 -51.25
C ILE A 49 -56.74 22.41 -50.52
N TRP A 50 -57.98 22.04 -50.84
CA TRP A 50 -58.63 20.88 -50.23
C TRP A 50 -57.90 19.58 -50.57
N LYS A 51 -57.56 19.37 -51.85
CA LYS A 51 -56.78 18.21 -52.29
C LYS A 51 -55.39 18.18 -51.65
N ALA A 52 -54.71 19.32 -51.59
CA ALA A 52 -53.40 19.42 -50.95
C ALA A 52 -53.47 19.12 -49.45
N SER A 53 -54.51 19.60 -48.75
CA SER A 53 -54.72 19.30 -47.33
C SER A 53 -54.96 17.81 -47.11
N GLN A 54 -55.80 17.16 -47.92
CA GLN A 54 -56.01 15.72 -47.84
C GLN A 54 -54.73 14.94 -48.12
N GLU A 55 -53.95 15.34 -49.12
CA GLU A 55 -52.68 14.68 -49.43
C GLU A 55 -51.65 14.86 -48.30
N ILE A 56 -51.62 16.04 -47.66
CA ILE A 56 -50.77 16.31 -46.49
C ILE A 56 -51.18 15.43 -45.32
N ASP A 57 -52.48 15.36 -44.98
CA ASP A 57 -52.97 14.51 -43.89
C ASP A 57 -52.60 13.05 -44.13
N THR A 58 -52.78 12.56 -45.37
CA THR A 58 -52.43 11.18 -45.73
C THR A 58 -50.92 10.91 -45.60
N LYS A 59 -50.08 11.90 -45.92
CA LYS A 59 -48.62 11.79 -45.76
C LYS A 59 -48.21 11.90 -44.29
N LEU A 60 -48.87 12.74 -43.50
CA LEU A 60 -48.61 12.84 -42.07
C LEU A 60 -48.94 11.54 -41.34
N ASP A 61 -50.07 10.90 -41.68
CA ASP A 61 -50.43 9.59 -41.12
C ASP A 61 -49.36 8.54 -41.45
N LYS A 62 -48.93 8.47 -42.71
CA LYS A 62 -47.84 7.57 -43.12
C LYS A 62 -46.52 7.84 -42.40
N ILE A 63 -46.13 9.11 -42.25
CA ILE A 63 -44.92 9.49 -41.52
C ILE A 63 -45.02 9.10 -40.05
N SER A 64 -46.20 9.26 -39.44
CA SER A 64 -46.44 8.88 -38.05
C SER A 64 -46.30 7.37 -37.85
N ASP A 65 -46.84 6.57 -38.77
CA ASP A 65 -46.73 5.11 -38.74
C ASP A 65 -45.28 4.66 -38.94
N GLU A 66 -44.59 5.17 -39.96
CA GLU A 66 -43.16 4.88 -40.19
C GLU A 66 -42.28 5.30 -39.00
N LEU A 67 -42.56 6.44 -38.37
CA LEU A 67 -41.80 6.91 -37.20
C LEU A 67 -42.04 6.00 -35.98
N HIS A 68 -43.26 5.48 -35.82
CA HIS A 68 -43.56 4.51 -34.77
C HIS A 68 -42.84 3.18 -35.00
N GLU A 69 -42.85 2.68 -36.24
CA GLU A 69 -42.17 1.45 -36.65
C GLU A 69 -40.64 1.56 -36.53
N GLN A 70 -40.05 2.68 -36.97
CA GLN A 70 -38.62 2.96 -36.80
C GLN A 70 -38.21 3.02 -35.32
N ARG A 71 -39.03 3.62 -34.44
CA ARG A 71 -38.73 3.66 -33.00
C ARG A 71 -38.71 2.28 -32.36
N GLN A 72 -39.60 1.38 -32.79
CA GLN A 72 -39.61 0.01 -32.29
C GLN A 72 -38.38 -0.77 -32.77
N PHE A 73 -38.09 -0.69 -34.07
CA PHE A 73 -36.88 -1.29 -34.66
C PHE A 73 -35.60 -0.81 -33.95
N THR A 74 -35.47 0.51 -33.75
CA THR A 74 -34.30 1.09 -33.06
C THR A 74 -34.18 0.62 -31.61
N LYS A 75 -35.30 0.46 -30.90
CA LYS A 75 -35.29 0.02 -29.50
C LYS A 75 -34.89 -1.45 -29.38
N ASP A 76 -35.42 -2.30 -30.26
CA ASP A 76 -35.12 -3.72 -30.25
C ASP A 76 -33.67 -3.99 -30.69
N ASP A 77 -33.17 -3.27 -31.69
CA ASP A 77 -31.75 -3.31 -32.09
C ASP A 77 -30.82 -2.91 -30.93
N VAL A 78 -31.15 -1.82 -30.23
CA VAL A 78 -30.36 -1.38 -29.06
C VAL A 78 -30.38 -2.43 -27.95
N ARG A 79 -31.53 -3.07 -27.73
CA ARG A 79 -31.65 -4.15 -26.75
C ARG A 79 -30.79 -5.35 -27.14
N GLU A 80 -30.84 -5.76 -28.40
CA GLU A 80 -30.03 -6.88 -28.90
C GLU A 80 -28.53 -6.59 -28.78
N LEU A 81 -28.09 -5.37 -29.10
CA LEU A 81 -26.70 -4.95 -28.94
C LEU A 81 -26.26 -4.97 -27.46
N VAL A 82 -27.11 -4.53 -26.54
CA VAL A 82 -26.83 -4.57 -25.10
C VAL A 82 -26.78 -6.00 -24.58
N ASP A 83 -27.71 -6.86 -24.99
CA ASP A 83 -27.74 -8.26 -24.60
C ASP A 83 -26.51 -9.01 -25.15
N TYR A 84 -26.13 -8.74 -26.41
CA TYR A 84 -24.92 -9.28 -27.03
C TYR A 84 -23.66 -8.80 -26.30
N ALA A 85 -23.56 -7.50 -26.01
CA ALA A 85 -22.43 -6.95 -25.26
C ALA A 85 -22.36 -7.54 -23.85
N GLY A 86 -23.50 -7.72 -23.17
CA GLY A 86 -23.60 -8.35 -21.86
C GLY A 86 -23.11 -9.80 -21.87
N GLN A 87 -23.57 -10.61 -22.83
CA GLN A 87 -23.10 -11.99 -22.99
C GLN A 87 -21.62 -12.06 -23.33
N LYS A 88 -21.15 -11.23 -24.27
CA LYS A 88 -19.75 -11.22 -24.69
C LYS A 88 -18.82 -10.77 -23.57
N LEU A 89 -19.23 -9.77 -22.79
CA LEU A 89 -18.45 -9.30 -21.65
C LEU A 89 -18.46 -10.31 -20.50
N GLY A 90 -19.61 -10.95 -20.23
CA GLY A 90 -19.72 -12.01 -19.23
C GLY A 90 -18.78 -13.18 -19.55
N THR A 91 -18.80 -13.68 -20.78
CA THR A 91 -17.90 -14.77 -21.21
C THR A 91 -16.43 -14.40 -21.13
N LEU A 92 -16.04 -13.19 -21.55
CA LEU A 92 -14.65 -12.72 -21.44
C LEU A 92 -14.21 -12.53 -19.98
N MET A 93 -15.11 -12.07 -19.10
CA MET A 93 -14.81 -11.94 -17.68
C MET A 93 -14.63 -13.31 -17.02
N ASP A 94 -15.51 -14.28 -17.31
CA ASP A 94 -15.39 -15.64 -16.77
C ASP A 94 -14.07 -16.29 -17.20
N GLU A 95 -13.69 -16.16 -18.47
CA GLU A 95 -12.42 -16.68 -18.98
C GLU A 95 -11.21 -16.05 -18.27
N ARG A 96 -11.22 -14.72 -18.09
CA ARG A 96 -10.16 -14.01 -17.35
C ARG A 96 -10.10 -14.40 -15.89
N ILE A 97 -11.24 -14.58 -15.23
CA ILE A 97 -11.30 -14.98 -13.81
C ILE A 97 -10.74 -16.40 -13.64
N VAL A 98 -11.09 -17.33 -14.53
CA VAL A 98 -10.55 -18.69 -14.51
C VAL A 98 -9.03 -18.68 -14.71
N HIS A 99 -8.54 -17.92 -15.70
CA HIS A 99 -7.10 -17.78 -15.93
C HIS A 99 -6.38 -17.18 -14.72
N ALA A 100 -6.90 -16.06 -14.17
CA ALA A 100 -6.31 -15.42 -13.00
C ALA A 100 -6.29 -16.35 -11.79
N LYS A 101 -7.36 -17.11 -11.55
CA LYS A 101 -7.41 -18.09 -10.45
C LYS A 101 -6.35 -19.18 -10.60
N ALA A 102 -6.15 -19.69 -11.82
CA ALA A 102 -5.11 -20.67 -12.09
C ALA A 102 -3.70 -20.10 -11.85
N GLU A 103 -3.45 -18.88 -12.33
CA GLU A 103 -2.17 -18.18 -12.16
C GLU A 103 -1.88 -17.87 -10.68
N PHE A 104 -2.87 -17.37 -9.93
CA PHE A 104 -2.75 -17.17 -8.48
C PHE A 104 -2.47 -18.47 -7.74
N SER A 105 -3.16 -19.57 -8.09
CA SER A 105 -2.92 -20.87 -7.45
C SER A 105 -1.50 -21.37 -7.71
N SER A 106 -1.00 -21.22 -8.94
CA SER A 106 0.37 -21.57 -9.31
C SER A 106 1.39 -20.75 -8.52
N LEU A 107 1.20 -19.44 -8.45
CA LEU A 107 2.09 -18.53 -7.71
C LEU A 107 2.09 -18.84 -6.21
N VAL A 108 0.92 -19.10 -5.62
CA VAL A 108 0.81 -19.48 -4.21
C VAL A 108 1.55 -20.79 -3.96
N GLN A 109 1.39 -21.80 -4.83
CA GLN A 109 2.09 -23.06 -4.71
C GLN A 109 3.62 -22.86 -4.76
N GLU A 110 4.12 -22.10 -5.73
CA GLU A 110 5.55 -21.79 -5.86
C GLU A 110 6.09 -21.08 -4.61
N LYS A 111 5.36 -20.08 -4.10
CA LYS A 111 5.78 -19.34 -2.89
C LYS A 111 5.75 -20.19 -1.63
N VAL A 112 4.75 -21.05 -1.48
CA VAL A 112 4.67 -21.99 -0.34
C VAL A 112 5.80 -23.01 -0.41
N GLU A 113 6.12 -23.53 -1.58
CA GLU A 113 7.21 -24.50 -1.77
C GLU A 113 8.58 -23.87 -1.53
N TYR A 114 8.81 -22.66 -2.06
CA TYR A 114 10.00 -21.87 -1.75
C TYR A 114 10.12 -21.60 -0.25
N PHE A 115 9.04 -21.17 0.40
CA PHE A 115 9.03 -20.89 1.83
C PHE A 115 9.30 -22.15 2.68
N LYS A 116 8.75 -23.30 2.27
CA LYS A 116 9.04 -24.58 2.91
C LYS A 116 10.51 -24.95 2.79
N HIS A 117 11.10 -24.80 1.59
CA HIS A 117 12.53 -25.04 1.38
C HIS A 117 13.41 -24.11 2.21
N GLU A 118 13.07 -22.83 2.31
CA GLU A 118 13.81 -21.84 3.11
C GLU A 118 13.68 -22.12 4.62
N ILE A 119 12.50 -22.54 5.08
CA ILE A 119 12.30 -22.96 6.47
C ILE A 119 13.14 -24.20 6.79
N ASP A 120 13.08 -25.21 5.92
CA ASP A 120 13.81 -26.46 6.12
C ASP A 120 15.33 -26.20 6.11
N SER A 121 15.82 -25.37 5.18
CA SER A 121 17.24 -24.96 5.13
C SER A 121 17.65 -24.21 6.40
N PHE A 122 16.83 -23.25 6.86
CA PHE A 122 17.05 -22.52 8.10
C PHE A 122 17.10 -23.45 9.32
N PHE A 123 16.19 -24.41 9.42
CA PHE A 123 16.20 -25.38 10.53
C PHE A 123 17.41 -26.30 10.48
N ILE A 124 17.82 -26.76 9.29
CA ILE A 124 19.03 -27.59 9.10
C ILE A 124 20.28 -26.80 9.51
N GLU A 125 20.40 -25.54 9.06
CA GLU A 125 21.52 -24.67 9.43
C GLU A 125 21.52 -24.36 10.93
N ARG A 126 20.36 -24.04 11.50
CA ARG A 126 20.22 -23.78 12.94
C ARG A 126 20.61 -24.99 13.77
N GLN A 127 20.21 -26.20 13.39
CA GLN A 127 20.62 -27.42 14.09
C GLN A 127 22.13 -27.69 13.96
N ARG A 128 22.72 -27.47 12.78
CA ARG A 128 24.18 -27.58 12.57
C ARG A 128 24.96 -26.58 13.41
N ASP A 129 24.46 -25.35 13.53
CA ASP A 129 25.08 -24.33 14.36
C ASP A 129 24.97 -24.64 15.85
N LEU A 130 23.81 -25.12 16.33
CA LEU A 130 23.66 -25.58 17.71
C LEU A 130 24.62 -26.73 18.07
N ALA A 131 24.86 -27.67 17.14
CA ALA A 131 25.81 -28.75 17.34
C ALA A 131 27.26 -28.24 17.43
N ARG A 132 27.64 -27.26 16.58
CA ARG A 132 28.96 -26.62 16.63
C ARG A 132 29.15 -25.78 17.90
N GLU A 133 28.11 -25.06 18.32
CA GLU A 133 28.13 -24.26 19.56
C GLU A 133 28.27 -25.13 20.80
N ARG A 134 27.55 -26.25 20.91
CA ARG A 134 27.72 -27.21 22.02
C ARG A 134 29.15 -27.70 22.13
N ARG A 135 29.78 -28.06 21.00
CA ARG A 135 31.17 -28.54 20.99
C ARG A 135 32.14 -27.44 21.42
N ARG A 136 31.98 -26.21 20.94
CA ARG A 136 32.81 -25.06 21.36
C ARG A 136 32.61 -24.70 22.82
N LEU A 137 31.37 -24.73 23.31
CA LEU A 137 31.05 -24.47 24.71
C LEU A 137 31.69 -25.53 25.61
N PHE A 138 31.57 -26.81 25.26
CA PHE A 138 32.22 -27.90 25.99
C PHE A 138 33.74 -27.74 26.05
N ILE A 139 34.39 -27.42 24.92
CA ILE A 139 35.84 -27.19 24.86
C ILE A 139 36.23 -25.99 25.73
N ASN A 140 35.49 -24.87 25.65
CA ASN A 140 35.78 -23.69 26.45
C ASN A 140 35.61 -23.94 27.95
N VAL A 141 34.57 -24.69 28.35
CA VAL A 141 34.36 -25.10 29.75
C VAL A 141 35.49 -26.02 30.20
N ALA A 142 35.90 -26.99 29.38
CA ALA A 142 37.02 -27.88 29.70
C ALA A 142 38.33 -27.10 29.89
N ILE A 143 38.62 -26.12 29.03
CA ILE A 143 39.78 -25.22 29.17
C ILE A 143 39.68 -24.41 30.47
N ALA A 144 38.51 -23.88 30.79
CA ALA A 144 38.31 -23.11 32.02
C ALA A 144 38.53 -23.97 33.28
N ILE A 145 38.02 -25.21 33.29
CA ILE A 145 38.26 -26.18 34.38
C ILE A 145 39.74 -26.49 34.49
N LEU A 146 40.43 -26.79 33.39
CA LEU A 146 41.87 -27.09 33.39
C LEU A 146 42.71 -25.90 33.84
N ALA A 147 42.36 -24.68 33.43
CA ALA A 147 43.01 -23.46 33.87
C ALA A 147 42.80 -23.25 35.38
N SER A 148 41.58 -23.44 35.89
CA SER A 148 41.29 -23.33 37.33
C SER A 148 42.04 -24.37 38.15
N LEU A 149 42.13 -25.62 37.67
CA LEU A 149 42.87 -26.69 38.34
C LEU A 149 44.37 -26.39 38.37
N SER A 150 44.93 -25.95 37.24
CA SER A 150 46.34 -25.56 37.14
C SER A 150 46.67 -24.40 38.07
N LEU A 151 45.81 -23.40 38.15
CA LEU A 151 46.04 -22.21 38.98
C LEU A 151 45.88 -22.53 40.47
N GLY A 152 44.91 -23.36 40.84
CA GLY A 152 44.78 -23.91 42.20
C GLY A 152 46.00 -24.75 42.60
N PHE A 153 46.51 -25.58 41.68
CA PHE A 153 47.72 -26.39 41.89
C PHE A 153 48.97 -25.51 42.09
N ILE A 154 49.16 -24.49 41.25
CA ILE A 154 50.28 -23.54 41.37
C ILE A 154 50.18 -22.76 42.69
N SER A 155 48.98 -22.30 43.08
CA SER A 155 48.77 -21.59 44.34
C SER A 155 49.06 -22.46 45.56
N TRP A 156 48.63 -23.72 45.52
CA TRP A 156 48.90 -24.69 46.58
C TRP A 156 50.40 -24.95 46.72
N LEU A 157 51.09 -25.16 45.59
CA LEU A 157 52.53 -25.42 45.56
C LEU A 157 53.35 -24.20 46.03
N TYR A 158 52.93 -22.99 45.67
CA TYR A 158 53.56 -21.74 46.11
C TYR A 158 53.44 -21.54 47.63
N HIS A 159 52.26 -21.79 48.21
CA HIS A 159 52.06 -21.64 49.65
C HIS A 159 52.73 -22.74 50.48
N GLN A 160 52.80 -23.97 49.96
CA GLN A 160 53.53 -25.06 50.62
C GLN A 160 55.05 -24.79 50.67
N TYR A 161 55.60 -24.08 49.68
CA TYR A 161 57.01 -23.70 49.67
C TYR A 161 57.32 -22.45 50.53
N LEU A 162 56.36 -21.55 50.76
CA LEU A 162 56.55 -20.29 51.49
C LEU A 162 56.08 -20.30 52.96
N GLY A 163 55.61 -21.44 53.48
CA GLY A 163 55.50 -21.66 54.93
C GLY A 163 54.42 -20.88 55.68
N GLY A 164 53.40 -20.36 54.98
CA GLY A 164 52.23 -19.74 55.61
C GLY A 164 51.14 -20.78 55.92
N GLY A 165 50.67 -20.84 57.17
CA GLY A 165 49.55 -21.72 57.56
C GLY A 165 48.32 -21.46 56.69
N LEU A 166 47.80 -22.52 56.08
CA LEU A 166 46.67 -22.45 55.16
C LEU A 166 45.37 -22.29 55.94
N ASP A 167 44.88 -21.06 56.05
CA ASP A 167 43.51 -20.83 56.47
C ASP A 167 42.54 -21.18 55.32
N MET A 168 41.47 -21.91 55.64
CA MET A 168 40.50 -22.45 54.65
C MET A 168 39.91 -21.32 53.78
N PHE A 169 39.80 -20.12 54.37
CA PHE A 169 39.29 -18.92 53.73
C PHE A 169 40.26 -18.32 52.71
N ALA A 170 41.58 -18.42 52.93
CA ALA A 170 42.59 -17.97 51.98
C ALA A 170 42.61 -18.85 50.72
N ILE A 171 42.51 -20.18 50.90
CA ILE A 171 42.37 -21.14 49.79
C ILE A 171 41.12 -20.81 48.97
N PHE A 172 39.98 -20.60 49.64
CA PHE A 172 38.73 -20.25 48.97
C PHE A 172 38.85 -18.98 48.14
N ARG A 173 39.44 -17.91 48.70
CA ARG A 173 39.62 -16.63 48.00
C ARG A 173 40.52 -16.77 46.77
N ILE A 174 41.63 -17.50 46.88
CA ILE A 174 42.56 -17.65 45.76
C ILE A 174 41.94 -18.48 44.64
N VAL A 175 41.29 -19.60 44.98
CA VAL A 175 40.60 -20.43 43.99
C VAL A 175 39.47 -19.64 43.33
N PHE A 176 38.64 -18.94 44.11
CA PHE A 176 37.54 -18.16 43.57
C PHE A 176 38.01 -16.97 42.72
N ALA A 177 39.03 -16.23 43.16
CA ALA A 177 39.62 -15.13 42.40
C ALA A 177 40.26 -15.61 41.09
N SER A 178 40.91 -16.78 41.10
CA SER A 178 41.48 -17.38 39.90
C SER A 178 40.42 -17.82 38.89
N LEU A 179 39.31 -18.39 39.37
CA LEU A 179 38.21 -18.87 38.53
C LEU A 179 37.42 -17.68 37.96
N ALA A 180 37.13 -16.68 38.80
CA ALA A 180 36.49 -15.44 38.39
C ALA A 180 37.36 -14.63 37.40
N GLY A 181 38.66 -14.52 37.67
CA GLY A 181 39.62 -13.83 36.82
C GLY A 181 39.81 -14.54 35.47
N GLY A 182 39.95 -15.87 35.47
CA GLY A 182 40.04 -16.67 34.25
C GLY A 182 38.78 -16.55 33.38
N TYR A 183 37.59 -16.59 34.00
CA TYR A 183 36.33 -16.40 33.29
C TYR A 183 36.16 -14.99 32.74
N ALA A 184 36.55 -13.96 33.50
CA ALA A 184 36.53 -12.57 33.05
C ALA A 184 37.47 -12.34 31.86
N ALA A 185 38.68 -12.89 31.89
CA ALA A 185 39.63 -12.81 30.78
C ALA A 185 39.10 -13.51 29.52
N TYR A 186 38.49 -14.70 29.66
CA TYR A 186 37.84 -15.41 28.56
C TYR A 186 36.71 -14.57 27.94
N LEU A 187 35.86 -13.95 28.77
CA LEU A 187 34.78 -13.08 28.30
C LEU A 187 35.31 -11.84 27.58
N ALA A 188 36.38 -11.22 28.08
CA ALA A 188 37.02 -10.07 27.43
C ALA A 188 37.57 -10.45 26.04
N VAL A 189 38.24 -11.60 25.90
CA VAL A 189 38.73 -12.08 24.60
C VAL A 189 37.57 -12.41 23.65
N LYS A 190 36.50 -13.03 24.15
CA LYS A 190 35.29 -13.32 23.38
C LYS A 190 34.62 -12.03 22.87
N LEU A 191 34.54 -11.01 23.73
CA LEU A 191 34.02 -9.68 23.40
C LEU A 191 34.86 -9.03 22.31
N LEU A 192 36.18 -9.03 22.47
CA LEU A 192 37.12 -8.40 21.54
C LEU A 192 37.06 -9.06 20.15
N ARG A 193 37.09 -10.40 20.09
CA ARG A 193 36.96 -11.14 18.82
C ARG A 193 35.65 -10.85 18.11
N ARG A 194 34.55 -10.76 18.87
CA ARG A 194 33.22 -10.50 18.31
C ARG A 194 33.06 -9.07 17.82
N TRP A 195 33.70 -8.12 18.49
CA TRP A 195 33.77 -6.73 18.04
C TRP A 195 34.58 -6.64 16.75
N LEU A 196 35.76 -7.26 16.69
CA LEU A 196 36.62 -7.25 15.51
C LEU A 196 35.97 -7.95 14.30
N SER A 197 35.15 -8.98 14.52
CA SER A 197 34.46 -9.70 13.44
C SER A 197 33.20 -9.00 12.91
N MET A 198 32.78 -7.86 13.48
CA MET A 198 31.61 -7.12 12.99
C MET A 198 32.03 -6.10 11.92
N SER A 199 31.46 -6.26 10.71
CA SER A 199 31.53 -5.25 9.67
C SER A 199 30.91 -3.92 10.11
N GLU A 200 31.40 -2.81 9.56
CA GLU A 200 31.02 -1.44 9.95
C GLU A 200 29.50 -1.22 10.02
N HIS A 201 28.73 -1.78 9.07
CA HIS A 201 27.26 -1.65 9.03
C HIS A 201 26.52 -2.45 10.13
N LYS A 202 27.14 -3.47 10.71
CA LYS A 202 26.56 -4.21 11.87
C LYS A 202 26.74 -3.47 13.19
N LYS A 203 27.66 -2.50 13.27
CA LYS A 203 27.87 -1.65 14.46
C LYS A 203 26.75 -0.62 14.61
N ASP A 204 26.28 -0.04 13.50
CA ASP A 204 25.16 0.93 13.49
C ASP A 204 23.80 0.29 13.73
N THR A 205 23.55 -0.91 13.18
CA THR A 205 22.31 -1.66 13.45
C THR A 205 22.24 -2.15 14.90
N LEU A 206 23.37 -2.40 15.56
CA LEU A 206 23.43 -2.68 17.00
C LEU A 206 23.02 -1.47 17.85
N PHE A 207 23.35 -0.26 17.40
CA PHE A 207 22.95 0.98 18.06
C PHE A 207 21.45 1.28 17.86
N LEU A 208 20.89 0.90 16.71
CA LEU A 208 19.44 1.01 16.46
C LEU A 208 18.64 -0.06 17.24
N VAL A 209 19.14 -1.30 17.31
CA VAL A 209 18.48 -2.42 18.00
C VAL A 209 18.61 -2.32 19.54
N SER A 210 19.69 -1.70 20.05
CA SER A 210 19.85 -1.42 21.48
C SER A 210 18.78 -0.46 22.01
N ARG A 211 18.30 0.47 21.17
CA ARG A 211 17.25 1.44 21.52
C ARG A 211 15.86 0.84 21.60
N TYR A 212 15.58 -0.26 20.87
CA TYR A 212 14.21 -0.77 20.74
C TYR A 212 13.91 -2.14 21.36
N TRP A 213 14.84 -3.11 21.49
CA TRP A 213 14.42 -4.42 22.03
C TRP A 213 15.53 -5.36 22.57
N GLY A 214 16.80 -4.96 22.56
CA GLY A 214 17.94 -5.88 22.70
C GLY A 214 18.60 -6.04 24.08
N VAL A 215 18.06 -5.46 25.16
CA VAL A 215 18.78 -5.35 26.45
C VAL A 215 18.87 -6.67 27.23
N LEU A 216 17.98 -7.65 27.00
CA LEU A 216 17.93 -8.90 27.78
C LEU A 216 18.40 -10.18 27.06
N ARG A 217 18.93 -10.12 25.84
CA ARG A 217 19.48 -11.34 25.22
C ARG A 217 20.86 -11.67 25.82
N PRO A 218 21.05 -12.86 26.43
CA PRO A 218 22.34 -13.27 27.02
C PRO A 218 23.46 -13.41 25.98
N GLU A 219 23.11 -13.41 24.68
CA GLU A 219 24.06 -13.39 23.58
C GLU A 219 24.36 -11.99 23.04
N SER A 220 23.89 -10.89 23.63
CA SER A 220 24.24 -9.55 23.16
C SER A 220 25.64 -9.13 23.65
N ILE A 221 26.37 -8.36 22.84
CA ILE A 221 27.68 -7.78 23.21
C ILE A 221 27.55 -6.94 24.50
N PHE A 222 26.43 -6.23 24.64
CA PHE A 222 26.11 -5.41 25.81
C PHE A 222 25.94 -6.26 27.08
N GLY A 223 25.24 -7.40 26.99
CA GLY A 223 25.11 -8.35 28.10
C GLY A 223 26.46 -8.89 28.57
N THR A 224 27.36 -9.20 27.63
CA THR A 224 28.73 -9.62 27.99
C THR A 224 29.55 -8.50 28.64
N VAL A 225 29.38 -7.24 28.24
CA VAL A 225 30.05 -6.09 28.89
C VAL A 225 29.56 -5.90 30.32
N ILE A 226 28.24 -5.92 30.54
CA ILE A 226 27.65 -5.82 31.88
C ILE A 226 28.16 -6.95 32.77
N LEU A 227 28.21 -8.18 32.25
CA LEU A 227 28.66 -9.34 33.01
C LEU A 227 30.16 -9.22 33.36
N VAL A 228 31.01 -8.74 32.45
CA VAL A 228 32.43 -8.45 32.74
C VAL A 228 32.56 -7.36 33.80
N CYS A 229 31.78 -6.28 33.72
CA CYS A 229 31.76 -5.23 34.74
C CYS A 229 31.31 -5.78 36.11
N LEU A 230 30.26 -6.60 36.14
CA LEU A 230 29.76 -7.21 37.37
C LEU A 230 30.81 -8.15 37.97
N MET A 231 31.46 -8.98 37.16
CA MET A 231 32.56 -9.85 37.60
C MET A 231 33.77 -9.06 38.10
N ALA A 232 34.13 -7.96 37.44
CA ALA A 232 35.20 -7.08 37.89
C ALA A 232 34.88 -6.43 39.24
N VAL A 233 33.64 -6.01 39.46
CA VAL A 233 33.15 -5.51 40.76
C VAL A 233 33.21 -6.61 41.82
N LEU A 234 32.80 -7.83 41.49
CA LEU A 234 32.80 -8.97 42.41
C LEU A 234 34.23 -9.38 42.81
N VAL A 235 35.15 -9.43 41.84
CA VAL A 235 36.58 -9.68 42.09
C VAL A 235 37.21 -8.54 42.90
N GLY A 236 36.88 -7.28 42.58
CA GLY A 236 37.32 -6.12 43.34
C GLY A 236 36.86 -6.16 44.80
N PHE A 237 35.60 -6.55 45.04
CA PHE A 237 35.04 -6.73 46.37
C PHE A 237 35.74 -7.84 47.16
N LEU A 238 36.13 -8.92 46.49
CA LEU A 238 36.77 -10.08 47.11
C LEU A 238 38.25 -9.83 47.45
N LEU A 239 38.95 -9.05 46.61
CA LEU A 239 40.37 -8.73 46.79
C LEU A 239 40.62 -7.52 47.70
N PHE A 240 39.70 -6.54 47.75
CA PHE A 240 39.86 -5.29 48.52
C PHE A 240 38.63 -4.93 49.38
N PRO A 241 38.22 -5.78 50.34
CA PRO A 241 37.01 -5.57 51.12
C PRO A 241 37.03 -4.29 51.97
N GLU A 242 38.19 -3.87 52.47
CA GLU A 242 38.32 -2.68 53.33
C GLU A 242 38.20 -1.35 52.57
N GLN A 243 38.54 -1.33 51.28
CA GLN A 243 38.48 -0.11 50.45
C GLN A 243 37.07 0.17 49.93
N ILE A 244 36.29 -0.88 49.67
CA ILE A 244 34.88 -0.75 49.25
C ILE A 244 33.96 -0.44 50.44
N ALA A 245 34.32 -0.89 51.65
CA ALA A 245 33.68 -0.50 52.90
C ALA A 245 33.65 1.01 53.12
N GLN A 246 34.77 1.67 52.82
CA GLN A 246 34.93 3.12 52.92
C GLN A 246 34.14 3.88 51.85
N LEU A 247 34.07 3.35 50.63
CA LEU A 247 33.35 3.97 49.51
C LEU A 247 31.82 3.87 49.60
N THR A 248 31.29 2.83 50.26
CA THR A 248 29.84 2.60 50.39
C THR A 248 29.24 3.13 51.70
N GLY A 249 30.06 3.69 52.60
CA GLY A 249 29.62 4.18 53.91
C GLY A 249 29.04 3.09 54.82
N SER A 250 29.27 1.82 54.50
CA SER A 250 28.67 0.67 55.19
C SER A 250 29.51 0.16 56.36
N GLU A 251 30.38 1.00 56.94
CA GLU A 251 31.19 0.66 58.11
C GLU A 251 30.36 0.08 59.26
N LYS A 252 29.12 0.52 59.42
CA LYS A 252 28.19 -0.01 60.45
C LYS A 252 27.73 -1.44 60.15
N TRP A 253 27.49 -1.77 58.89
CA TRP A 253 27.08 -3.12 58.48
C TRP A 253 28.25 -4.10 58.54
N LEU A 254 29.45 -3.66 58.16
CA LEU A 254 30.67 -4.43 58.30
C LEU A 254 31.09 -4.63 59.76
N LYS A 255 30.93 -3.63 60.63
CA LYS A 255 31.13 -3.78 62.08
C LYS A 255 30.08 -4.72 62.69
N ALA A 256 28.81 -4.59 62.31
CA ALA A 256 27.76 -5.49 62.79
C ALA A 256 27.96 -6.95 62.34
N LEU A 257 28.40 -7.18 61.10
CA LEU A 257 28.78 -8.52 60.63
C LEU A 257 30.02 -9.07 61.34
N ARG A 258 31.00 -8.21 61.63
CA ARG A 258 32.25 -8.58 62.31
C ARG A 258 32.04 -8.82 63.83
N GLU A 259 31.03 -8.17 64.43
CA GLU A 259 30.59 -8.44 65.82
C GLU A 259 29.65 -9.64 65.93
N ALA A 260 28.79 -9.89 64.93
CA ALA A 260 27.90 -11.04 64.90
C ALA A 260 28.61 -12.37 64.63
N TYR A 261 29.78 -12.34 63.96
CA TYR A 261 30.60 -13.53 63.72
C TYR A 261 32.02 -13.35 64.29
N PRO A 262 32.30 -13.84 65.51
CA PRO A 262 33.61 -13.72 66.15
C PRO A 262 34.73 -14.54 65.46
N MET A 263 34.43 -15.29 64.39
CA MET A 263 35.42 -15.98 63.55
C MET A 263 36.26 -15.04 62.65
N PHE A 264 35.96 -13.74 62.59
CA PHE A 264 36.79 -12.75 61.87
C PHE A 264 37.90 -12.13 62.73
N ARG A 265 38.17 -12.67 63.93
CA ARG A 265 39.34 -12.28 64.72
C ARG A 265 40.49 -13.23 64.40
N GLN A 266 41.35 -12.72 63.51
CA GLN A 266 42.63 -13.26 63.02
C GLN A 266 42.55 -14.23 61.86
#